data_AF-U2QZG9-F1
#
_entry.id   AF-U2QZG9-F1
#
_cell.length_a   1.000
_cell.length_b   1.000
_cell.length_c   1.000
_cell.angle_alpha   90.00
_cell.angle_beta   90.00
_cell.angle_gamma   90.00
#
_symmetry.space_group_name_H-M   'P 1'
#
loop_
_entity.id
_entity.type
_entity.pdbx_description
1 polymer ?
#
loop_
_entity_poly.entity_id
_entity_poly.type
_entity_poly.pdbx_seq_one_letter_code
_entity_poly.pdbx_strand_id
1 'polypeptide(L)'
;MNIKILLGIVIWLYGLSVLKRARLSAFYFIVGSAGLFFILTAISRPYWVWFFTHAVIHGVAFFGTLSHWCTIMFKMGLVYITNTGNPVVMSIDYECSGIIETCAFVALVVFFPMYQRKEKVFYAVFGVLYIYAINVLRLVVVIIIVHFGGGETFFLAHSVIGRLLFYVLVIALYYNVFTYSQLARGIYREFIDWRQEKS
;
A
#
# COMPACT_ATOMS: atom_id res chain seq x y z
N MET A 1 -13.45 -20.39 -1.59
CA MET A 1 -13.87 -19.11 -0.99
C MET A 1 -14.91 -19.42 0.09
N ASN A 2 -14.72 -18.94 1.31
CA ASN A 2 -15.58 -19.32 2.45
C ASN A 2 -17.01 -18.75 2.24
N ILE A 3 -18.06 -19.54 2.53
CA ILE A 3 -19.47 -19.16 2.28
C ILE A 3 -19.83 -17.82 2.96
N LYS A 4 -19.19 -17.53 4.10
CA LYS A 4 -19.33 -16.29 4.87
C LYS A 4 -18.85 -15.05 4.11
N ILE A 5 -17.77 -15.17 3.33
CA ILE A 5 -17.22 -14.08 2.52
C ILE A 5 -18.16 -13.77 1.35
N LEU A 6 -18.69 -14.82 0.70
CA LEU A 6 -19.66 -14.65 -0.40
C LEU A 6 -20.91 -13.92 0.09
N LEU A 7 -21.46 -14.32 1.23
CA LEU A 7 -22.65 -13.71 1.82
C LEU A 7 -22.40 -12.25 2.22
N GLY A 8 -21.21 -11.96 2.77
CA GLY A 8 -20.78 -10.59 3.06
C GLY A 8 -20.67 -9.71 1.81
N ILE A 9 -20.18 -10.24 0.69
CA ILE A 9 -20.10 -9.51 -0.59
C ILE A 9 -21.51 -9.16 -1.09
N VAL A 10 -22.47 -10.09 -1.01
CA VAL A 10 -23.85 -9.84 -1.44
C VAL A 10 -24.50 -8.73 -0.60
N ILE A 11 -24.35 -8.78 0.73
CA ILE A 11 -24.87 -7.75 1.63
C ILE A 11 -24.21 -6.39 1.32
N TRP A 12 -22.90 -6.37 1.10
CA TRP A 12 -22.16 -5.15 0.78
C TRP A 12 -22.60 -4.55 -0.57
N LEU A 13 -22.77 -5.37 -1.60
CA LEU A 13 -23.28 -4.93 -2.91
C LEU A 13 -24.70 -4.36 -2.81
N TYR A 14 -25.56 -4.98 -1.98
CA TYR A 14 -26.88 -4.45 -1.69
C TYR A 14 -26.80 -3.07 -1.01
N GLY A 15 -25.95 -2.93 0.01
CA GLY A 15 -25.69 -1.65 0.68
C GLY A 15 -25.22 -0.56 -0.29
N LEU A 16 -24.32 -0.89 -1.22
CA LEU A 16 -23.86 0.03 -2.26
C LEU A 16 -24.98 0.45 -3.23
N SER A 17 -25.86 -0.48 -3.61
CA SER A 17 -27.03 -0.19 -4.44
C SER A 17 -27.97 0.82 -3.77
N VAL A 18 -28.25 0.62 -2.47
CA VAL A 18 -29.09 1.52 -1.67
C VAL A 18 -28.46 2.91 -1.56
N LEU A 19 -27.17 2.99 -1.23
CA LEU A 19 -26.45 4.26 -1.11
C LEU A 19 -26.39 5.03 -2.43
N LYS A 20 -26.22 4.31 -3.55
CA LYS A 20 -26.25 4.90 -4.90
C LYS A 20 -27.64 5.46 -5.22
N ARG A 21 -28.71 4.75 -4.85
CA ARG A 21 -30.10 5.20 -5.05
C ARG A 21 -30.43 6.41 -4.17
N ALA A 22 -29.89 6.46 -2.95
CA ALA A 22 -30.07 7.58 -2.01
C ALA A 22 -29.26 8.84 -2.39
N ARG A 23 -28.46 8.82 -3.47
CA ARG A 23 -27.55 9.91 -3.90
C ARG A 23 -26.53 10.36 -2.82
N LEU A 24 -26.24 9.49 -1.84
CA LEU A 24 -25.28 9.76 -0.78
C LEU A 24 -23.84 9.42 -1.24
N SER A 25 -23.23 10.33 -2.01
CA SER A 25 -21.91 10.12 -2.62
C SER A 25 -20.78 9.87 -1.61
N ALA A 26 -20.79 10.58 -0.47
CA ALA A 26 -19.79 10.42 0.58
C ALA A 26 -19.87 9.04 1.26
N PHE A 27 -21.08 8.60 1.65
CA PHE A 27 -21.28 7.28 2.25
C PHE A 27 -21.01 6.15 1.26
N TYR A 28 -21.35 6.34 -0.02
CA TYR A 28 -21.00 5.39 -1.08
C TYR A 28 -19.48 5.20 -1.19
N PHE A 29 -18.70 6.28 -1.10
CA PHE A 29 -17.23 6.21 -1.10
C PHE A 29 -16.67 5.48 0.13
N ILE A 30 -17.14 5.83 1.33
CA ILE A 30 -16.63 5.26 2.59
C ILE A 30 -16.97 3.77 2.68
N VAL A 31 -18.24 3.40 2.50
CA VAL A 31 -18.70 2.01 2.59
C VAL A 31 -18.16 1.18 1.44
N GLY A 32 -18.01 1.78 0.26
CA GLY A 32 -17.39 1.13 -0.90
C GLY A 32 -15.93 0.81 -0.69
N SER A 33 -15.11 1.81 -0.35
CA SER A 33 -13.68 1.60 -0.10
C SER A 33 -13.43 0.67 1.09
N ALA A 34 -14.14 0.84 2.21
CA ALA A 34 -13.99 -0.03 3.37
C ALA A 34 -14.35 -1.49 3.07
N GLY A 35 -15.50 -1.73 2.41
CA GLY A 35 -15.90 -3.10 2.07
C GLY A 35 -14.97 -3.75 1.07
N LEU A 36 -14.53 -3.02 0.04
CA LEU A 36 -13.56 -3.54 -0.93
C LEU A 36 -12.21 -3.86 -0.28
N PHE A 37 -11.74 -3.03 0.66
CA PHE A 37 -10.52 -3.30 1.43
C PHE A 37 -10.58 -4.64 2.18
N PHE A 38 -11.68 -4.91 2.90
CA PHE A 38 -11.85 -6.18 3.62
C PHE A 38 -11.97 -7.37 2.66
N ILE A 39 -12.67 -7.20 1.53
CA ILE A 39 -12.78 -8.25 0.51
C ILE A 39 -11.42 -8.57 -0.09
N LEU A 40 -10.66 -7.56 -0.51
CA LEU A 40 -9.31 -7.73 -1.06
C LEU A 40 -8.38 -8.39 -0.04
N THR A 41 -8.40 -7.94 1.20
CA THR A 41 -7.61 -8.52 2.30
C THR A 41 -7.97 -9.98 2.56
N ALA A 42 -9.27 -10.31 2.57
CA ALA A 42 -9.74 -11.68 2.80
C ALA A 42 -9.37 -12.63 1.65
N ILE A 43 -9.45 -12.15 0.40
CA ILE A 43 -9.05 -12.93 -0.79
C ILE A 43 -7.52 -13.06 -0.88
N SER A 44 -6.79 -12.09 -0.33
CA SER A 44 -5.33 -12.06 -0.46
C SER A 44 -4.64 -13.26 0.20
N ARG A 45 -5.26 -13.87 1.22
CA ARG A 45 -4.71 -15.06 1.90
C ARG A 45 -5.14 -16.34 1.16
N PRO A 46 -4.22 -17.24 0.74
CA PRO A 46 -2.75 -17.19 0.85
C PRO A 46 -2.02 -16.65 -0.40
N TYR A 47 -2.66 -16.67 -1.58
CA TYR A 47 -1.97 -16.53 -2.86
C TYR A 47 -1.35 -15.13 -3.10
N TRP A 48 -2.06 -14.05 -2.77
CA TRP A 48 -1.54 -12.70 -2.99
C TRP A 48 -0.46 -12.35 -1.98
N VAL A 49 -0.59 -12.82 -0.74
CA VAL A 49 0.46 -12.66 0.26
C VAL A 49 1.75 -13.31 -0.24
N TRP A 50 1.67 -14.54 -0.75
CA TRP A 50 2.83 -15.22 -1.33
C TRP A 50 3.47 -14.43 -2.49
N PHE A 51 2.66 -13.86 -3.37
CA PHE A 51 3.15 -13.04 -4.49
C PHE A 51 3.88 -11.78 -3.99
N PHE A 52 3.25 -11.02 -3.08
CA PHE A 52 3.84 -9.80 -2.54
C PHE A 52 5.09 -10.07 -1.71
N THR A 53 5.11 -11.13 -0.89
CA THR A 53 6.32 -11.52 -0.15
C THR A 53 7.44 -11.86 -1.11
N HIS A 54 7.21 -12.68 -2.14
CA HIS A 54 8.23 -13.04 -3.12
C HIS A 54 8.73 -11.81 -3.91
N ALA A 55 7.82 -10.94 -4.36
CA ALA A 55 8.21 -9.70 -5.03
C ALA A 55 9.15 -8.86 -4.15
N VAL A 56 8.79 -8.65 -2.89
CA VAL A 56 9.58 -7.86 -1.95
C VAL A 56 10.92 -8.54 -1.63
N ILE A 57 10.94 -9.85 -1.44
CA ILE A 57 12.16 -10.63 -1.23
C ILE A 57 13.10 -10.48 -2.43
N HIS A 58 12.60 -10.56 -3.65
CA HIS A 58 13.41 -10.35 -4.86
C HIS A 58 13.94 -8.91 -4.95
N GLY A 59 13.14 -7.91 -4.58
CA GLY A 59 13.58 -6.52 -4.48
C GLY A 59 14.72 -6.33 -3.47
N VAL A 60 14.60 -6.96 -2.29
CA VAL A 60 15.66 -6.96 -1.28
C VAL A 60 16.87 -7.78 -1.73
N ALA A 61 16.67 -8.86 -2.48
CA ALA A 61 17.76 -9.69 -3.00
C ALA A 61 18.65 -8.96 -3.97
N PHE A 62 18.05 -8.15 -4.84
CA PHE A 62 18.83 -7.27 -5.70
C PHE A 62 19.80 -6.39 -4.89
N PHE A 63 19.31 -5.79 -3.80
CA PHE A 63 20.16 -5.01 -2.89
C PHE A 63 21.21 -5.86 -2.14
N GLY A 64 20.83 -7.05 -1.68
CA GLY A 64 21.72 -7.99 -1.00
C GLY A 64 22.85 -8.50 -1.88
N THR A 65 22.59 -8.75 -3.17
CA THR A 65 23.62 -9.18 -4.13
C THR A 65 24.67 -8.11 -4.40
N LEU A 66 24.30 -6.83 -4.30
CA LEU A 66 25.20 -5.70 -4.51
C LEU A 66 26.01 -5.36 -3.25
N SER A 67 25.38 -5.44 -2.08
CA SER A 67 25.98 -5.00 -0.81
C SER A 67 26.69 -6.12 -0.05
N HIS A 68 26.30 -7.38 -0.25
CA HIS A 68 26.70 -8.54 0.56
C HIS A 68 26.36 -8.43 2.06
N TRP A 69 25.43 -7.54 2.45
CA TRP A 69 25.05 -7.32 3.85
C TRP A 69 23.96 -8.26 4.36
N CYS A 70 23.29 -8.97 3.45
CA CYS A 70 22.27 -9.95 3.79
C CYS A 70 22.30 -11.14 2.83
N THR A 71 21.85 -12.29 3.32
CA THR A 71 21.57 -13.50 2.53
C THR A 71 20.10 -13.83 2.64
N ILE A 72 19.53 -14.40 1.59
CA ILE A 72 18.07 -14.52 1.46
C ILE A 72 17.69 -15.97 1.21
N MET A 73 16.70 -16.43 1.97
CA MET A 73 16.13 -17.75 1.84
C MET A 73 14.76 -17.66 1.17
N PHE A 74 14.76 -17.63 -0.17
CA PHE A 74 13.55 -17.42 -0.99
C PHE A 74 12.40 -18.37 -0.63
N LYS A 75 12.69 -19.66 -0.38
CA LYS A 75 11.67 -20.68 -0.09
C LYS A 75 10.88 -20.41 1.20
N MET A 76 11.49 -19.76 2.18
CA MET A 76 10.90 -19.48 3.49
C MET A 76 10.54 -18.01 3.69
N GLY A 77 10.92 -17.14 2.75
CA GLY A 77 10.74 -15.70 2.88
C GLY A 77 11.49 -15.07 4.05
N LEU A 78 12.68 -15.60 4.34
CA LEU A 78 13.55 -15.12 5.41
C LEU A 78 14.71 -14.30 4.84
N VAL A 79 15.03 -13.22 5.53
CA VAL A 79 16.21 -12.38 5.27
C VAL A 79 17.17 -12.54 6.44
N TYR A 80 18.33 -13.09 6.16
CA TYR A 80 19.42 -13.27 7.11
C TYR A 80 20.39 -12.10 7.00
N ILE A 81 20.47 -11.28 8.04
CA ILE A 81 21.31 -10.09 8.10
C ILE A 81 22.60 -10.47 8.81
N THR A 82 23.71 -10.39 8.09
CA THR A 82 25.05 -10.62 8.66
C THR A 82 25.46 -9.41 9.47
N ASN A 83 26.10 -9.60 10.62
CA ASN A 83 26.68 -8.54 11.44
C ASN A 83 27.99 -9.07 12.06
N THR A 84 28.88 -8.18 12.51
CA THR A 84 30.09 -8.50 13.28
C THR A 84 29.80 -9.17 14.63
N GLY A 85 28.62 -8.92 15.22
CA GLY A 85 28.15 -9.56 16.45
C GLY A 85 27.21 -10.74 16.18
N ASN A 86 25.96 -10.61 16.64
CA ASN A 86 24.93 -11.62 16.46
C ASN A 86 24.15 -11.40 15.15
N PRO A 87 24.13 -12.37 14.23
CA PRO A 87 23.32 -12.29 13.03
C PRO A 87 21.83 -12.36 13.38
N VAL A 88 21.01 -11.65 12.60
CA VAL A 88 19.55 -11.58 12.81
C VAL A 88 18.81 -12.15 11.62
N VAL A 89 17.79 -12.95 11.89
CA VAL A 89 16.88 -13.48 10.86
C VAL A 89 15.55 -12.76 10.96
N MET A 90 15.11 -12.17 9.86
CA MET A 90 13.82 -11.48 9.73
C MET A 90 12.89 -12.29 8.83
N SER A 91 11.69 -12.61 9.32
CA SER A 91 10.60 -13.15 8.49
C SER A 91 9.84 -12.02 7.79
N ILE A 92 9.55 -12.20 6.50
CA ILE A 92 8.68 -11.28 5.77
C ILE A 92 7.25 -11.81 5.88
N ASP A 93 6.54 -11.29 6.87
CA ASP A 93 5.15 -11.61 7.14
C ASP A 93 4.17 -10.69 6.38
N TYR A 94 2.87 -10.88 6.67
CA TYR A 94 1.77 -10.14 6.08
C TYR A 94 1.97 -8.60 6.15
N GLU A 95 2.40 -8.07 7.29
CA GLU A 95 2.67 -6.63 7.48
C GLU A 95 3.89 -6.15 6.67
N CYS A 96 4.86 -7.04 6.49
CA CYS A 96 6.12 -6.69 5.83
C CYS A 96 6.03 -6.75 4.31
N SER A 97 5.01 -7.44 3.79
CA SER A 97 4.78 -7.62 2.35
C SER A 97 4.22 -6.37 1.65
N GLY A 98 3.68 -5.40 2.39
CA GLY A 98 3.03 -4.20 1.82
C GLY A 98 1.63 -4.47 1.22
N ILE A 99 1.07 -5.66 1.43
CA ILE A 99 -0.24 -6.05 0.89
C ILE A 99 -1.39 -5.25 1.51
N ILE A 100 -1.32 -4.92 2.80
CA ILE A 100 -2.39 -4.21 3.52
C ILE A 100 -2.55 -2.82 2.92
N GLU A 101 -1.44 -2.11 2.75
CA GLU A 101 -1.39 -0.76 2.24
C GLU A 101 -1.77 -0.72 0.76
N THR A 102 -1.33 -1.71 -0.01
CA THR A 102 -1.74 -1.84 -1.41
C THR A 102 -3.24 -2.07 -1.54
N CYS A 103 -3.82 -2.96 -0.72
CA CYS A 103 -5.27 -3.19 -0.70
C CYS A 103 -6.04 -1.93 -0.29
N ALA A 104 -5.57 -1.22 0.74
CA ALA A 104 -6.18 0.01 1.22
C ALA A 104 -6.16 1.10 0.14
N PHE A 105 -5.01 1.30 -0.50
CA PHE A 105 -4.84 2.28 -1.57
C PHE A 105 -5.73 1.96 -2.78
N VAL A 106 -5.71 0.72 -3.27
CA VAL A 106 -6.54 0.31 -4.42
C VAL A 106 -8.02 0.49 -4.10
N ALA A 107 -8.45 0.11 -2.89
CA ALA A 107 -9.85 0.27 -2.49
C ALA A 107 -10.31 1.74 -2.49
N LEU A 108 -9.45 2.66 -2.05
CA LEU A 108 -9.71 4.09 -2.11
C LEU A 108 -9.77 4.61 -3.55
N VAL A 109 -8.79 4.26 -4.39
CA VAL A 109 -8.74 4.72 -5.80
C VAL A 109 -9.97 4.24 -6.59
N VAL A 110 -10.40 2.99 -6.39
CA VAL A 110 -11.55 2.42 -7.10
C VAL A 110 -12.83 3.19 -6.80
N PHE A 111 -13.08 3.52 -5.53
CA PHE A 111 -14.29 4.23 -5.13
C PHE A 111 -14.18 5.74 -5.26
N PHE A 112 -12.98 6.29 -5.49
CA PHE A 112 -12.77 7.74 -5.56
C PHE A 112 -13.68 8.37 -6.63
N PRO A 113 -14.57 9.30 -6.26
CA PRO A 113 -15.59 9.80 -7.18
C PRO A 113 -15.03 10.76 -8.23
N MET A 114 -13.86 11.34 -8.01
CA MET A 114 -13.29 12.38 -8.87
C MET A 114 -12.57 11.84 -10.11
N TYR A 115 -12.14 10.58 -10.12
CA TYR A 115 -11.38 10.02 -11.24
C TYR A 115 -12.26 9.35 -12.29
N GLN A 116 -11.89 9.52 -13.56
CA GLN A 116 -12.44 8.74 -14.66
C GLN A 116 -11.90 7.30 -14.61
N ARG A 117 -12.59 6.36 -15.28
CA ARG A 117 -12.19 4.93 -15.27
C ARG A 117 -10.73 4.70 -15.69
N LYS A 118 -10.25 5.42 -16.70
CA LYS A 118 -8.86 5.32 -17.18
C LYS A 118 -7.86 5.87 -16.16
N GLU A 119 -8.15 7.03 -15.58
CA GLU A 119 -7.34 7.64 -14.52
C GLU A 119 -7.24 6.74 -13.30
N LYS A 120 -8.36 6.10 -12.89
CA LYS A 120 -8.36 5.15 -11.76
C LYS A 120 -7.38 4.00 -11.98
N VAL A 121 -7.37 3.40 -13.17
CA VAL A 121 -6.46 2.30 -13.48
C VAL A 121 -5.01 2.80 -13.46
N PHE A 122 -4.73 3.96 -14.06
CA PHE A 122 -3.39 4.55 -14.06
C PHE A 122 -2.88 4.80 -12.63
N TYR A 123 -3.65 5.50 -11.80
CA TYR A 123 -3.26 5.80 -10.42
C TYR A 123 -3.21 4.56 -9.54
N ALA A 124 -4.06 3.55 -9.78
CA ALA A 124 -4.00 2.27 -9.08
C ALA A 124 -2.68 1.55 -9.39
N VAL A 125 -2.30 1.42 -10.66
CA VAL A 125 -1.04 0.77 -11.06
C VAL A 125 0.17 1.55 -10.54
N PHE A 126 0.17 2.88 -10.73
CA PHE A 126 1.23 3.74 -10.24
C PHE A 126 1.43 3.61 -8.72
N GLY A 127 0.35 3.70 -7.94
CA GLY A 127 0.45 3.61 -6.49
C GLY A 127 0.82 2.22 -5.99
N VAL A 128 0.38 1.14 -6.66
CA VAL A 128 0.83 -0.23 -6.35
C VAL A 128 2.36 -0.35 -6.52
N LEU A 129 2.90 0.14 -7.64
CA LEU A 129 4.35 0.13 -7.90
C LEU A 129 5.11 1.01 -6.90
N TYR A 130 4.56 2.17 -6.57
CA TYR A 130 5.16 3.11 -5.62
C TYR A 130 5.20 2.53 -4.20
N ILE A 131 4.09 1.94 -3.71
CA ILE A 131 4.02 1.26 -2.41
C ILE A 131 5.00 0.09 -2.37
N TYR A 132 5.07 -0.71 -3.44
CA TYR A 132 6.07 -1.79 -3.56
C TYR A 132 7.50 -1.26 -3.40
N ALA A 133 7.85 -0.18 -4.12
CA ALA A 133 9.19 0.41 -4.06
C ALA A 133 9.54 0.93 -2.66
N ILE A 134 8.62 1.64 -2.00
CA ILE A 134 8.83 2.10 -0.62
C ILE A 134 8.95 0.92 0.34
N ASN A 135 8.15 -0.13 0.14
CA ASN A 135 8.21 -1.31 0.99
C ASN A 135 9.56 -2.02 0.89
N VAL A 136 10.14 -2.14 -0.31
CA VAL A 136 11.51 -2.63 -0.51
C VAL A 136 12.52 -1.70 0.16
N LEU A 137 12.40 -0.38 -0.05
CA LEU A 137 13.27 0.62 0.59
C LEU A 137 13.22 0.52 2.12
N ARG A 138 12.03 0.33 2.70
CA ARG A 138 11.84 0.14 4.14
C ARG A 138 12.69 -1.02 4.64
N LEU A 139 12.62 -2.19 3.99
CA LEU A 139 13.39 -3.35 4.41
C LEU A 139 14.90 -3.13 4.20
N VAL A 140 15.31 -2.46 3.12
CA VAL A 140 16.71 -2.08 2.90
C VAL A 140 17.24 -1.20 4.03
N VAL A 141 16.48 -0.19 4.46
CA VAL A 141 16.87 0.68 5.58
C VAL A 141 17.03 -0.11 6.88
N VAL A 142 16.13 -1.07 7.13
CA VAL A 142 16.26 -1.98 8.29
C VAL A 142 17.55 -2.79 8.21
N ILE A 143 17.86 -3.37 7.04
CA ILE A 143 19.08 -4.17 6.84
C ILE A 143 20.32 -3.31 7.09
N ILE A 144 20.36 -2.09 6.59
CA ILE A 144 21.49 -1.16 6.79
C ILE A 144 21.69 -0.88 8.28
N ILE A 145 20.63 -0.48 8.98
CA ILE A 145 20.73 -0.13 10.40
C ILE A 145 21.16 -1.35 11.22
N VAL A 146 20.60 -2.53 10.94
CA VAL A 146 20.93 -3.75 11.69
C VAL A 146 22.32 -4.27 11.36
N HIS A 147 22.80 -4.12 10.13
CA HIS A 147 24.15 -4.52 9.74
C HIS A 147 25.23 -3.72 10.48
N PHE A 148 25.07 -2.39 10.59
CA PHE A 148 26.04 -1.53 11.28
C PHE A 148 25.79 -1.39 12.78
N GLY A 149 24.53 -1.41 13.21
CA GLY A 149 24.11 -1.10 14.58
C GLY A 149 24.06 -2.30 15.53
N GLY A 150 24.17 -3.53 15.03
CA GLY A 150 24.00 -4.73 15.87
C GLY A 150 22.60 -5.31 15.78
N GLY A 151 22.48 -6.60 16.10
CA GLY A 151 21.18 -7.30 16.14
C GLY A 151 20.19 -6.71 17.14
N GLU A 152 20.68 -6.11 18.23
CA GLU A 152 19.88 -5.42 19.26
C GLU A 152 19.07 -4.24 18.68
N THR A 153 19.54 -3.63 17.59
CA THR A 153 18.85 -2.51 16.93
C THR A 153 17.68 -2.95 16.04
N PHE A 154 17.48 -4.26 15.82
CA PHE A 154 16.46 -4.78 14.93
C PHE A 154 15.05 -4.27 15.28
N PHE A 155 14.67 -4.32 16.55
CA PHE A 155 13.34 -3.87 16.96
C PHE A 155 13.11 -2.38 16.66
N LEU A 156 14.10 -1.53 16.96
CA LEU A 156 14.03 -0.09 16.71
C LEU A 156 14.01 0.21 15.20
N ALA A 157 14.90 -0.44 14.44
CA ALA A 157 15.01 -0.27 13.00
C ALA A 157 13.72 -0.69 12.30
N HIS A 158 13.19 -1.87 12.62
CA HIS A 158 12.04 -2.45 11.96
C HIS A 158 10.71 -1.80 12.37
N SER A 159 10.46 -1.72 13.68
CA SER A 159 9.14 -1.31 14.19
C SER A 159 8.95 0.20 14.20
N VAL A 160 10.02 0.98 14.32
CA VAL A 160 9.93 2.44 14.45
C VAL A 160 10.45 3.12 13.20
N ILE A 161 11.74 3.01 12.90
CA ILE A 161 12.38 3.80 11.85
C ILE A 161 11.85 3.41 10.46
N GLY A 162 11.82 2.12 10.16
CA GLY A 162 11.29 1.61 8.90
C GLY A 162 9.83 1.98 8.71
N ARG A 163 8.97 1.76 9.72
CA ARG A 163 7.55 2.13 9.63
C ARG A 163 7.36 3.63 9.45
N LEU A 164 8.12 4.47 10.15
CA LEU A 164 8.05 5.92 10.02
C LEU A 164 8.38 6.37 8.60
N LEU A 165 9.51 5.91 8.05
CA LEU A 165 9.93 6.23 6.69
C LEU A 165 8.86 5.78 5.67
N PHE A 166 8.35 4.57 5.84
CA PHE A 166 7.32 4.02 4.97
C PHE A 166 6.04 4.87 5.01
N TYR A 167 5.55 5.25 6.20
CA TYR A 167 4.35 6.07 6.32
C TYR A 167 4.52 7.48 5.77
N VAL A 168 5.67 8.13 5.99
CA VAL A 168 5.92 9.47 5.42
C VAL A 168 5.82 9.43 3.89
N LEU A 169 6.43 8.44 3.25
CA LEU A 169 6.41 8.30 1.80
C LEU A 169 5.03 7.87 1.27
N VAL A 170 4.31 7.02 1.99
CA VAL A 170 2.92 6.67 1.64
C VAL A 170 1.99 7.89 1.78
N ILE A 171 2.17 8.73 2.81
CA ILE A 171 1.40 9.97 2.95
C ILE A 171 1.69 10.90 1.77
N ALA A 172 2.94 11.00 1.31
CA ALA A 172 3.29 11.78 0.12
C ALA A 172 2.58 11.25 -1.15
N LEU A 173 2.51 9.92 -1.32
CA LEU A 173 1.72 9.30 -2.39
C LEU A 173 0.23 9.68 -2.28
N TYR A 174 -0.34 9.56 -1.09
CA TYR A 174 -1.76 9.86 -0.87
C TYR A 174 -2.07 11.34 -1.13
N TYR A 175 -1.18 12.24 -0.73
CA TYR A 175 -1.31 13.66 -1.03
C TYR A 175 -1.29 13.92 -2.54
N ASN A 176 -0.37 13.31 -3.27
CA ASN A 176 -0.28 13.48 -4.73
C ASN A 176 -1.49 12.87 -5.46
N VAL A 177 -1.94 11.69 -5.05
CA VAL A 177 -3.03 10.96 -5.70
C VAL A 177 -4.41 11.48 -5.31
N PHE A 178 -4.66 11.89 -4.07
CA PHE A 178 -5.99 12.30 -3.64
C PHE A 178 -6.10 13.81 -3.50
N THR A 179 -5.19 14.45 -2.75
CA THR A 179 -5.30 15.87 -2.39
C THR A 179 -4.97 16.80 -3.55
N TYR A 180 -3.86 16.57 -4.25
CA TYR A 180 -3.48 17.40 -5.40
C TYR A 180 -4.54 17.36 -6.50
N SER A 181 -5.14 16.19 -6.74
CA SER A 181 -6.22 16.01 -7.71
C SER A 181 -7.48 16.81 -7.37
N GLN A 182 -7.78 16.98 -6.07
CA GLN A 182 -8.89 17.80 -5.59
C GLN A 182 -8.55 19.29 -5.69
N LEU A 183 -7.34 19.68 -5.28
CA LEU A 183 -6.88 21.07 -5.28
C LEU A 183 -6.77 21.63 -6.71
N ALA A 184 -6.12 20.91 -7.62
CA ALA A 184 -5.93 21.34 -9.01
C ALA A 184 -7.27 21.57 -9.72
N ARG A 185 -8.30 20.77 -9.39
CA ARG A 185 -9.64 20.91 -9.99
C ARG A 185 -10.46 22.02 -9.33
N GLY A 186 -10.25 22.28 -8.03
CA GLY A 186 -10.81 23.45 -7.34
C GLY A 186 -10.32 24.75 -7.97
N ILE A 187 -8.99 24.89 -8.13
CA ILE A 187 -8.36 26.05 -8.76
C ILE A 187 -8.83 26.21 -10.22
N TYR A 188 -8.94 25.12 -10.99
CA TYR A 188 -9.41 25.18 -12.36
C TYR A 188 -10.86 25.72 -12.48
N ARG A 189 -11.75 25.32 -11.56
CA ARG A 189 -13.12 25.85 -11.52
C ARG A 189 -13.15 27.33 -11.17
N GLU A 190 -12.41 27.73 -10.14
CA GLU A 190 -12.29 29.13 -9.73
C GLU A 190 -11.78 30.03 -10.86
N PHE A 191 -10.82 29.53 -11.65
CA PHE A 191 -10.31 30.24 -12.83
C PHE A 191 -11.32 30.36 -13.98
N ILE A 192 -12.14 29.32 -14.21
CA ILE A 192 -13.22 29.39 -15.21
C ILE A 192 -14.31 30.35 -14.77
N ASP A 193 -14.73 30.27 -13.51
CA ASP A 193 -15.80 31.10 -12.96
C ASP A 193 -15.39 32.59 -13.03
N TRP A 194 -14.14 32.92 -12.67
CA TRP A 194 -13.57 34.26 -12.85
C TRP A 194 -13.60 34.75 -14.31
N ARG A 195 -13.40 33.85 -15.28
CA ARG A 195 -13.43 34.19 -16.70
C ARG A 195 -14.84 34.44 -17.22
N GLN A 196 -15.84 33.73 -16.68
CA GLN A 196 -17.24 33.91 -17.06
C GLN A 196 -17.85 35.17 -16.44
N GLU A 197 -17.42 35.57 -15.24
CA GLU A 197 -17.90 36.78 -14.55
C GLU A 197 -17.38 38.08 -15.21
N LYS A 198 -16.39 37.98 -16.10
CA LYS A 198 -15.79 39.09 -16.86
C LYS A 198 -16.27 39.23 -18.30
N SER A 199 -17.15 38.35 -18.76
CA SER A 199 -17.80 38.38 -20.10
C SER A 199 -19.20 38.95 -20.01
#